data_AF-A0A6P2YLT1-F1
#
_entry.id   AF-A0A6P2YLT1-F1
#
_cell.length_a   1.000
_cell.length_b   1.000
_cell.length_c   1.000
_cell.angle_alpha   90.00
_cell.angle_beta   90.00
_cell.angle_gamma   90.00
#
_symmetry.space_group_name_H-M   'P 1'
#
loop_
_entity.id
_entity.type
_entity.pdbx_description
1 polymer ?
#
loop_
_entity_poly.entity_id
_entity_poly.type
_entity_poly.pdbx_seq_one_letter_code
_entity_poly.pdbx_strand_id
1 'polypeptide(L)'
;MTFSGVRRACGVFAVACISAVLTQSAAVAGPTAYHIKDNKAGAWFGCDTKERFDKIISFDKAAFRKAALSAIAAGNCTVFRAGQTVYLGEVPIFGGLIQLRREGETEEYWTNREAISSK
;
A
#
# COMPACT_ATOMS: atom_id res chain seq x y z
N MET A 1 -32.39 -53.83 -38.41
CA MET A 1 -31.51 -54.60 -37.51
C MET A 1 -30.13 -53.96 -37.52
N THR A 2 -29.45 -54.00 -36.38
CA THR A 2 -28.32 -53.20 -35.90
C THR A 2 -26.92 -53.61 -36.40
N PHE A 3 -26.02 -52.65 -36.60
CA PHE A 3 -24.58 -52.66 -36.23
C PHE A 3 -24.16 -51.17 -36.07
N SER A 4 -23.97 -50.65 -34.84
CA SER A 4 -22.69 -50.60 -34.07
C SER A 4 -21.49 -50.20 -34.94
N GLY A 5 -20.71 -49.14 -34.73
CA GLY A 5 -20.59 -48.15 -33.66
C GLY A 5 -19.16 -47.55 -33.71
N VAL A 6 -19.02 -46.29 -33.26
CA VAL A 6 -17.85 -45.74 -32.53
C VAL A 6 -16.58 -45.28 -33.31
N ARG A 7 -16.44 -43.93 -33.30
CA ARG A 7 -15.26 -43.08 -33.11
C ARG A 7 -14.17 -43.01 -34.19
N ARG A 8 -14.07 -41.84 -34.80
CA ARG A 8 -12.85 -41.00 -34.77
C ARG A 8 -13.21 -39.57 -35.17
N ALA A 9 -13.36 -38.71 -34.15
CA ALA A 9 -13.44 -37.27 -34.37
C ALA A 9 -12.02 -36.74 -34.63
N CYS A 10 -11.64 -36.67 -35.91
CA CYS A 10 -10.71 -35.67 -36.41
C CYS A 10 -11.54 -34.73 -37.28
N GLY A 11 -12.34 -33.90 -36.63
CA GLY A 11 -13.22 -32.94 -37.29
C GLY A 11 -12.70 -31.53 -37.06
N VAL A 12 -11.80 -31.09 -37.94
CA VAL A 12 -11.68 -29.67 -38.27
C VAL A 12 -13.03 -29.24 -38.88
N PHE A 13 -13.42 -27.98 -38.62
CA PHE A 13 -14.56 -27.22 -39.17
C PHE A 13 -15.71 -26.90 -38.20
N ALA A 14 -15.58 -25.69 -37.66
CA ALA A 14 -16.60 -24.63 -37.60
C ALA A 14 -17.95 -24.94 -36.93
N VAL A 15 -18.06 -24.55 -35.65
CA VAL A 15 -19.25 -23.86 -35.16
C VAL A 15 -18.77 -22.64 -34.38
N ALA A 16 -19.13 -21.46 -34.86
CA ALA A 16 -18.87 -20.18 -34.22
C ALA A 16 -19.63 -20.12 -32.89
N CYS A 17 -19.00 -20.53 -31.80
CA CYS A 17 -19.41 -20.10 -30.48
C CYS A 17 -19.01 -18.64 -30.36
N ILE A 18 -19.96 -17.74 -30.63
CA ILE A 18 -19.93 -16.36 -30.16
C ILE A 18 -19.99 -16.47 -28.64
N SER A 19 -18.86 -16.78 -28.02
CA SER A 19 -18.67 -16.63 -26.59
C SER A 19 -18.71 -15.13 -26.36
N ALA A 20 -19.89 -14.64 -26.02
CA ALA A 20 -20.06 -13.34 -25.40
C ALA A 20 -19.20 -13.36 -24.13
N VAL A 21 -17.94 -12.96 -24.27
CA VAL A 21 -17.10 -12.61 -23.14
C VAL A 21 -17.74 -11.35 -22.60
N LEU A 22 -18.63 -11.54 -21.63
CA LEU A 22 -19.15 -10.47 -20.80
C LEU A 22 -17.91 -9.84 -20.16
N THR A 23 -17.45 -8.72 -20.72
CA THR A 23 -16.45 -7.85 -20.13
C THR A 23 -17.09 -7.29 -18.87
N GLN A 24 -17.07 -8.08 -17.80
CA GLN A 24 -17.48 -7.65 -16.48
C GLN A 24 -16.43 -6.63 -16.05
N SER A 25 -16.75 -5.36 -16.21
CA SER A 25 -16.01 -4.26 -15.61
C SER A 25 -16.09 -4.41 -14.10
N ALA A 26 -15.21 -5.23 -13.52
CA ALA A 26 -14.99 -5.21 -12.09
C ALA A 26 -14.44 -3.82 -11.77
N ALA A 27 -15.27 -2.98 -11.15
CA ALA A 27 -14.79 -1.77 -10.51
C ALA A 27 -13.85 -2.22 -9.39
N VAL A 28 -12.54 -2.26 -9.68
CA VAL A 28 -11.53 -2.52 -8.66
C VAL A 28 -11.65 -1.36 -7.67
N ALA A 29 -12.13 -1.65 -6.46
CA ALA A 29 -12.14 -0.67 -5.39
C ALA A 29 -10.69 -0.22 -5.18
N GLY A 30 -10.41 1.04 -5.51
CA GLY A 30 -9.09 1.62 -5.33
C GLY A 30 -8.69 1.60 -3.84
N PRO A 31 -7.39 1.62 -3.54
CA PRO A 31 -6.94 1.73 -2.15
C PRO A 31 -7.53 2.99 -1.51
N THR A 32 -8.04 2.86 -0.28
CA THR A 32 -8.65 3.98 0.44
C THR A 32 -7.60 5.06 0.70
N ALA A 33 -7.89 6.29 0.25
CA ALA A 33 -7.04 7.44 0.51
C ALA A 33 -7.21 7.93 1.94
N TYR A 34 -6.10 8.30 2.56
CA TYR A 34 -6.02 8.97 3.86
C TYR A 34 -5.23 10.26 3.71
N HIS A 35 -5.39 11.16 4.67
CA HIS A 35 -4.65 12.41 4.74
C HIS A 35 -3.80 12.46 5.99
N ILE A 36 -2.60 13.02 5.86
CA ILE A 36 -1.74 13.28 7.01
C ILE A 36 -2.35 14.40 7.85
N LYS A 37 -2.61 14.13 9.13
CA LYS A 37 -3.12 15.11 10.09
C LYS A 37 -2.11 16.21 10.34
N ASP A 38 -2.61 17.40 10.64
CA ASP A 38 -1.77 18.43 11.24
C ASP A 38 -1.38 18.05 12.67
N ASN A 39 -0.19 18.48 13.11
CA ASN A 39 0.28 18.30 14.48
C ASN A 39 1.01 19.57 14.95
N LYS A 40 1.21 19.70 16.27
CA LYS A 40 1.89 20.88 16.84
C LYS A 40 3.33 21.08 16.35
N ALA A 41 3.94 20.05 15.76
CA ALA A 41 5.28 20.08 15.20
C ALA A 41 5.31 20.40 13.69
N GLY A 42 4.14 20.50 13.03
CA GLY A 42 3.96 20.78 11.61
C GLY A 42 4.20 19.61 10.66
N ALA A 43 4.68 18.47 11.15
CA ALA A 43 4.96 17.30 10.30
C ALA A 43 5.06 15.99 11.08
N TRP A 44 4.84 14.88 10.37
CA TRP A 44 5.02 13.53 10.90
C TRP A 44 6.30 12.91 10.37
N PHE A 45 6.99 12.18 11.24
CA PHE A 45 8.19 11.44 10.91
C PHE A 45 7.82 10.02 10.52
N GLY A 46 8.54 9.40 9.58
CA GLY A 46 8.41 7.98 9.29
C GLY A 46 9.70 7.37 8.78
N CYS A 47 9.87 6.05 8.91
CA CYS A 47 11.07 5.32 8.50
C CYS A 47 10.74 4.03 7.76
N ASP A 48 11.66 3.56 6.93
CA ASP A 48 11.59 2.30 6.17
C ASP A 48 11.30 1.07 7.05
N THR A 49 11.83 1.03 8.29
CA THR A 49 11.61 -0.07 9.25
C THR A 49 11.06 0.41 10.59
N LYS A 50 10.31 -0.48 11.27
CA LYS A 50 9.77 -0.25 12.63
C LYS A 50 10.89 0.00 13.63
N GLU A 51 11.93 -0.83 13.58
CA GLU A 51 13.04 -0.80 14.54
C GLU A 51 13.82 0.53 14.44
N ARG A 52 13.97 1.07 13.22
CA ARG A 52 14.61 2.36 13.01
C ARG A 52 13.75 3.50 13.53
N PHE A 53 12.45 3.47 13.25
CA PHE A 53 11.51 4.44 13.77
C PHE A 53 11.55 4.46 15.31
N ASP A 54 11.36 3.31 15.95
CA ASP A 54 11.36 3.16 17.40
C ASP A 54 12.68 3.61 18.04
N LYS A 55 13.81 3.24 17.43
CA LYS A 55 15.12 3.69 17.91
C LYS A 55 15.25 5.21 17.85
N ILE A 56 14.86 5.84 16.75
CA ILE A 56 15.02 7.28 16.58
C ILE A 56 14.09 8.05 17.53
N ILE A 57 12.82 7.66 17.64
CA ILE A 57 11.86 8.34 18.53
C ILE A 57 12.20 8.17 20.02
N SER A 58 12.98 7.13 20.38
CA SER A 58 13.39 6.89 21.77
C SER A 58 14.42 7.90 22.30
N PHE A 59 15.08 8.64 21.41
CA PHE A 59 16.08 9.62 21.78
C PHE A 59 15.47 10.89 22.41
N ASP A 60 16.28 11.59 23.22
CA ASP A 60 15.92 12.94 23.67
C ASP A 60 15.76 13.90 22.48
N LYS A 61 15.14 15.06 22.72
CA LYS A 61 14.81 16.02 21.65
C LYS A 61 16.02 16.46 20.80
N ALA A 62 17.19 16.62 21.39
CA ALA A 62 18.39 17.07 20.69
C ALA A 62 19.02 15.94 19.86
N ALA A 63 19.10 14.74 20.44
CA ALA A 63 19.58 13.54 19.77
C ALA A 63 18.62 13.06 18.67
N PHE A 64 17.31 13.11 18.91
CA PHE A 64 16.25 12.85 17.93
C PHE A 64 16.45 13.72 16.69
N ARG A 65 16.60 15.03 16.86
CA ARG A 65 16.75 15.95 15.72
C ARG A 65 17.96 15.59 14.86
N LYS A 66 19.11 15.28 15.48
CA LYS A 66 20.32 14.87 14.76
C LYS A 66 20.14 13.54 14.04
N ALA A 67 19.60 12.54 14.73
CA ALA A 67 19.37 11.21 14.20
C ALA A 67 18.35 11.20 13.06
N ALA A 68 17.23 11.91 13.23
CA ALA A 68 16.19 12.06 12.22
C ALA A 68 16.74 12.75 10.96
N LEU A 69 17.46 13.87 11.10
CA LEU A 69 18.07 14.56 9.95
C LEU A 69 19.06 13.66 9.21
N SER A 70 19.91 12.94 9.93
CA SER A 70 20.86 11.99 9.32
C SER A 70 20.15 10.85 8.60
N ALA A 71 19.10 10.27 9.20
CA ALA A 71 18.36 9.17 8.61
C ALA A 71 17.53 9.59 7.38
N ILE A 72 17.00 10.82 7.38
CA ILE A 72 16.34 11.43 6.23
C ILE A 72 17.35 11.68 5.10
N ALA A 73 18.52 12.25 5.40
CA ALA A 73 19.56 12.50 4.41
C ALA A 73 20.07 11.20 3.77
N ALA A 74 20.06 10.10 4.53
CA ALA A 74 20.41 8.77 4.04
C ALA A 74 19.27 8.05 3.30
N GLY A 75 18.10 8.67 3.13
CA GLY A 75 16.94 8.11 2.42
C GLY A 75 16.16 7.03 3.18
N ASN A 76 16.53 6.75 4.43
CA ASN A 76 15.90 5.70 5.24
C ASN A 76 14.64 6.18 5.97
N CYS A 77 14.54 7.48 6.21
CA CYS A 77 13.39 8.09 6.86
C CYS A 77 12.91 9.29 6.05
N THR A 78 11.69 9.72 6.35
CA THR A 78 11.01 10.73 5.58
C THR A 78 10.11 11.59 6.47
N VAL A 79 9.65 12.69 5.89
CA VAL A 79 8.74 13.65 6.55
C VAL A 79 7.43 13.72 5.78
N PHE A 80 6.34 13.48 6.46
CA PHE A 80 4.99 13.63 5.95
C PHE A 80 4.43 14.99 6.35
N ARG A 81 3.95 15.75 5.36
CA ARG A 81 3.35 17.08 5.59
C ARG A 81 1.85 16.95 5.77
N ALA A 82 1.26 17.83 6.58
CA ALA A 82 -0.18 17.89 6.76
C ALA A 82 -0.93 18.03 5.42
N GLY A 83 -2.08 17.37 5.31
CA GLY A 83 -2.94 17.35 4.12
C GLY A 83 -2.46 16.42 3.00
N GLN A 84 -1.25 15.88 3.08
CA GLN A 84 -0.72 15.01 2.04
C GLN A 84 -1.52 13.71 1.94
N THR A 85 -1.88 13.31 0.71
CA THR A 85 -2.52 12.03 0.42
C THR A 85 -1.55 10.88 0.63
N VAL A 86 -2.00 9.88 1.39
CA VAL A 86 -1.27 8.65 1.68
C VAL A 86 -2.21 7.46 1.65
N TYR A 87 -1.64 6.29 1.43
CA TYR A 87 -2.34 5.02 1.43
C TYR A 87 -1.74 4.10 2.50
N LEU A 88 -2.60 3.31 3.13
CA LEU A 88 -2.17 2.31 4.10
C LEU A 88 -1.47 1.15 3.39
N GLY A 89 -0.29 0.79 3.90
CA GLY A 89 0.36 -0.49 3.64
C GLY A 89 0.00 -1.50 4.73
N GLU A 90 0.99 -2.04 5.43
CA GLU A 90 0.77 -2.90 6.59
C GLU A 90 0.15 -2.14 7.78
N VAL A 91 -0.90 -2.73 8.35
CA VAL A 91 -1.55 -2.24 9.57
C VAL A 91 -1.60 -3.36 10.61
N PRO A 92 -0.62 -3.43 11.53
CA PRO A 92 -0.66 -4.39 12.62
C PRO A 92 -1.94 -4.24 13.46
N ILE A 93 -2.53 -5.38 13.86
CA ILE A 93 -3.75 -5.42 14.69
C ILE A 93 -3.47 -4.81 16.07
N PHE A 94 -2.29 -5.09 16.62
CA PHE A 94 -1.81 -4.54 17.87
C PHE A 94 -0.59 -3.67 17.59
N GLY A 95 -0.68 -2.38 17.92
CA GLY A 95 0.42 -1.44 17.77
C GLY A 95 0.01 -0.02 17.43
N GLY A 96 0.83 0.92 17.87
CA GLY A 96 0.71 2.34 17.56
C GLY A 96 1.28 2.73 16.18
N LEU A 97 1.90 1.79 15.45
CA LEU A 97 2.55 2.05 14.16
C LEU A 97 1.76 1.48 12.99
N ILE A 98 1.84 2.17 11.86
CA ILE A 98 1.27 1.79 10.57
C ILE A 98 2.26 2.10 9.45
N GLN A 99 2.18 1.37 8.35
CA GLN A 99 2.86 1.72 7.11
C GLN A 99 2.02 2.66 6.27
N LEU A 100 2.69 3.68 5.75
CA LEU A 100 2.13 4.63 4.81
C LEU A 100 2.97 4.68 3.55
N ARG A 101 2.28 4.76 2.42
CA ARG A 101 2.84 5.02 1.09
C ARG A 101 2.27 6.32 0.55
N ARG A 102 3.09 7.16 -0.08
CA ARG A 102 2.59 8.38 -0.71
C ARG A 102 1.84 8.05 -2.00
N GLU A 103 0.99 8.97 -2.42
CA GLU A 103 0.36 8.87 -3.74
C GLU A 103 1.41 8.85 -4.86
N GLY A 104 1.31 7.87 -5.76
CA GLY A 104 2.24 7.69 -6.88
C GLY A 104 3.59 7.05 -6.53
N GLU A 105 3.91 6.85 -5.25
CA GLU A 105 5.16 6.24 -4.79
C GLU A 105 4.98 4.75 -4.46
N THR A 106 6.08 3.99 -4.44
CA THR A 106 6.06 2.57 -4.03
C THR A 106 6.64 2.34 -2.64
N GLU A 107 7.37 3.33 -2.14
CA GLU A 107 8.07 3.30 -0.87
C GLU A 107 7.09 3.40 0.30
N GLU A 108 7.25 2.46 1.23
CA GLU A 108 6.44 2.39 2.44
C GLU A 108 7.26 2.81 3.65
N TYR A 109 6.65 3.61 4.51
CA TYR A 109 7.29 4.10 5.73
C TYR A 109 6.38 3.88 6.94
N TRP A 110 6.97 3.35 8.00
CA TRP A 110 6.39 3.21 9.31
C TRP A 110 6.28 4.58 10.00
N THR A 111 5.09 4.90 10.49
CA THR A 111 4.81 6.08 11.32
C THR A 111 3.73 5.77 12.36
N ASN A 112 3.42 6.73 13.21
CA ASN A 112 2.36 6.61 14.20
C ASN A 112 0.98 6.55 13.53
N ARG A 113 0.09 5.69 14.02
CA ARG A 113 -1.30 5.54 13.56
C ARG A 113 -2.09 6.85 13.65
N GLU A 114 -1.79 7.65 14.65
CA GLU A 114 -2.39 8.97 14.84
C GLU A 114 -2.08 9.96 13.71
N ALA A 115 -1.05 9.70 12.89
CA ALA A 115 -0.64 10.55 11.79
C ALA A 115 -1.67 10.74 10.69
N ILE A 116 -2.69 9.86 10.59
CA ILE A 116 -3.66 9.88 9.50
C ILE A 116 -5.10 10.14 9.94
N SER A 117 -5.88 10.80 9.07
CA SER A 117 -7.34 10.89 9.09
C SER A 117 -7.94 10.39 7.78
N SER A 118 -9.17 9.88 7.85
CA SER A 118 -10.00 9.58 6.67
C SER A 118 -10.84 10.78 6.20
N LYS A 119 -10.62 11.94 6.82
CA LYS A 119 -11.27 13.22 6.53
C LYS A 119 -10.20 14.22 6.14
#